data_AF-A0A821SRE6-F1
#
_entry.id   AF-A0A821SRE6-F1
#
_cell.length_a   1.000
_cell.length_b   1.000
_cell.length_c   1.000
_cell.angle_alpha   90.00
_cell.angle_beta   90.00
_cell.angle_gamma   90.00
#
_symmetry.space_group_name_H-M   'P 1'
#
loop_
_entity.id
_entity.type
_entity.pdbx_description
1 polymer ?
#
loop_
_entity_poly.entity_id
_entity_poly.type
_entity_poly.pdbx_seq_one_letter_code
_entity_poly.pdbx_strand_id
1 'polypeptide(L)'
;MTCRANEFITCIRLNSKNQLALSIQDENNPLNRQFRFELRDLTLNTLHTISLDTDSGIFSRMTPLPDGCWALLNVDNNLVFILDEQGVVIDKIDRFPGPLYNIALIGEHTIVIRTVKKLLFYDVEFGEERQRQ
;
A
#
# COMPACT_ATOMS: atom_id res chain seq x y z
N MET A 1 -10.25 -15.43 1.41
CA MET A 1 -9.07 -15.33 2.29
C MET A 1 -8.71 -16.75 2.70
N THR A 2 -7.57 -17.24 2.23
CA THR A 2 -7.05 -18.56 2.60
C THR A 2 -5.71 -18.34 3.24
N CYS A 3 -5.60 -18.59 4.53
CA CYS A 3 -4.33 -18.58 5.26
C CYS A 3 -3.75 -20.00 5.23
N ARG A 4 -2.48 -20.15 4.89
CA ARG A 4 -1.75 -21.43 4.94
C ARG A 4 -1.28 -21.69 6.37
N ALA A 5 -1.10 -22.96 6.72
CA ALA A 5 -0.38 -23.30 7.95
C ALA A 5 1.03 -22.67 7.83
N ASN A 6 1.42 -21.85 8.81
CA ASN A 6 2.66 -21.05 8.86
C ASN A 6 2.61 -19.65 8.20
N GLU A 7 1.42 -19.11 7.92
CA GLU A 7 1.26 -17.69 7.55
C GLU A 7 0.77 -16.83 8.74
N PHE A 8 1.47 -15.72 9.02
CA PHE A 8 1.01 -14.68 9.94
C PHE A 8 0.24 -13.60 9.21
N ILE A 9 -0.88 -13.17 9.79
CA ILE A 9 -1.71 -12.09 9.25
C ILE A 9 -1.55 -10.85 10.12
N THR A 10 -1.02 -9.78 9.54
CA THR A 10 -1.07 -8.42 10.12
C THR A 10 -2.20 -7.65 9.46
N CYS A 11 -3.21 -7.27 10.25
CA CYS A 11 -4.27 -6.37 9.79
C CYS A 11 -3.72 -4.96 9.60
N ILE A 12 -3.90 -4.40 8.40
CA ILE A 12 -3.52 -3.02 8.14
C ILE A 12 -4.73 -2.12 8.42
N ARG A 13 -4.49 -1.04 9.18
CA ARG A 13 -5.52 -0.04 9.41
C ARG A 13 -5.82 0.68 8.10
N LEU A 14 -7.08 0.56 7.67
CA LEU A 14 -7.61 1.26 6.52
C LEU A 14 -8.33 2.55 6.94
N ASN A 15 -8.29 3.55 6.06
CA ASN A 15 -9.11 4.75 6.18
C ASN A 15 -10.47 4.60 5.45
N SER A 16 -10.93 3.36 5.23
CA SER A 16 -12.18 3.03 4.54
C SER A 16 -13.01 2.02 5.34
N LYS A 17 -14.34 2.17 5.34
CA LYS A 17 -15.28 1.25 5.99
C LYS A 17 -15.61 0.01 5.14
N ASN A 18 -15.37 0.07 3.84
CA ASN A 18 -15.80 -0.96 2.88
C ASN A 18 -14.64 -1.84 2.39
N GLN A 19 -13.47 -1.69 3.00
CA GLN A 19 -12.27 -2.40 2.57
C GLN A 19 -11.65 -3.08 3.78
N LEU A 20 -10.96 -4.19 3.54
CA LEU A 20 -10.11 -4.88 4.51
C LEU A 20 -8.80 -5.19 3.82
N ALA A 21 -7.67 -4.88 4.47
CA ALA A 21 -6.37 -5.21 3.90
C ALA A 21 -5.47 -5.88 4.91
N LEU A 22 -4.81 -6.93 4.44
CA LEU A 22 -4.02 -7.84 5.24
C LEU A 22 -2.64 -7.98 4.63
N SER A 23 -1.61 -7.81 5.45
CA SER A 23 -0.28 -8.30 5.13
C SER A 23 -0.16 -9.73 5.64
N ILE A 24 0.17 -10.68 4.77
CA ILE A 24 0.33 -12.10 5.10
C ILE A 24 1.80 -12.48 4.91
N GLN A 25 2.43 -13.05 5.94
CA GLN A 25 3.86 -13.40 5.97
C GLN A 25 4.08 -14.90 6.24
N ASP A 26 4.90 -15.57 5.43
CA ASP A 26 5.29 -16.99 5.65
C ASP A 26 6.43 -17.12 6.69
N GLU A 27 6.23 -17.96 7.72
CA GLU A 27 7.21 -18.25 8.78
C GLU A 27 8.36 -19.17 8.35
N ASN A 28 8.13 -20.05 7.37
CA ASN A 28 9.12 -21.07 7.00
C ASN A 28 10.31 -20.50 6.24
N ASN A 29 10.24 -19.22 5.86
CA ASN A 29 11.32 -18.53 5.18
C ASN A 29 11.73 -17.25 5.92
N PRO A 30 12.40 -17.36 7.08
CA PRO A 30 12.80 -16.19 7.87
C PRO A 30 13.78 -15.26 7.14
N LEU A 31 14.46 -15.76 6.09
CA LEU A 31 15.38 -15.01 5.24
C LEU A 31 14.71 -14.41 3.99
N ASN A 32 13.51 -14.89 3.63
CA ASN A 32 12.78 -14.47 2.45
C ASN A 32 11.34 -14.19 2.91
N ARG A 33 11.13 -12.97 3.43
CA ARG A 33 9.82 -12.53 3.91
C ARG A 33 8.93 -12.30 2.70
N GLN A 34 8.41 -13.38 2.12
CA GLN A 34 7.39 -13.29 1.08
C GLN A 34 6.13 -12.76 1.74
N PHE A 35 5.90 -11.46 1.53
CA PHE A 35 4.66 -10.82 1.89
C PHE A 35 3.72 -10.92 0.70
N ARG A 36 2.50 -11.37 0.96
CA ARG A 36 1.39 -11.10 0.04
C ARG A 36 0.42 -10.17 0.72
N PHE A 37 0.06 -9.10 0.03
CA PHE A 37 -0.93 -8.19 0.52
C PHE A 37 -2.28 -8.53 -0.10
N GLU A 38 -3.21 -8.97 0.74
CA GLU A 38 -4.59 -9.26 0.35
C GLU A 38 -5.46 -8.04 0.63
N LEU A 39 -5.92 -7.36 -0.43
CA LEU A 39 -6.93 -6.30 -0.33
C LEU A 39 -8.28 -6.87 -0.75
N ARG A 40 -9.24 -6.83 0.17
CA ARG A 40 -10.63 -7.14 -0.12
C ARG A 40 -11.44 -5.87 -0.23
N ASP A 41 -11.96 -5.61 -1.41
CA ASP A 41 -13.03 -4.63 -1.60
C ASP A 41 -14.38 -5.32 -1.35
N LEU A 42 -15.11 -4.89 -0.32
CA LEU A 42 -16.40 -5.49 0.03
C LEU A 42 -17.52 -5.03 -0.91
N THR A 43 -17.35 -3.88 -1.57
CA THR A 43 -18.32 -3.34 -2.53
C THR A 43 -18.24 -4.10 -3.85
N LEU A 44 -17.01 -4.35 -4.31
CA LEU A 44 -16.74 -5.06 -5.56
C LEU A 44 -16.63 -6.59 -5.36
N ASN A 45 -16.65 -7.06 -4.11
CA ASN A 45 -16.39 -8.45 -3.72
C ASN A 45 -15.15 -9.06 -4.39
N THR A 46 -14.10 -8.25 -4.57
CA THR A 46 -12.86 -8.63 -5.25
C THR A 46 -11.73 -8.77 -4.23
N LEU A 47 -10.82 -9.73 -4.49
CA LEU A 47 -9.62 -9.95 -3.69
C LEU A 47 -8.39 -9.70 -4.57
N HIS A 48 -7.62 -8.67 -4.23
CA HIS A 48 -6.34 -8.38 -4.88
C HIS A 48 -5.23 -8.99 -4.06
N THR A 49 -4.33 -9.75 -4.71
CA THR A 49 -3.13 -10.31 -4.08
C THR A 49 -1.92 -9.63 -4.69
N ILE A 50 -1.32 -8.71 -3.93
CA ILE A 50 -0.08 -8.05 -4.37
C ILE A 50 1.08 -8.93 -3.91
N SER A 51 1.82 -9.44 -4.90
CA SER A 51 3.08 -10.13 -4.67
C SER A 51 4.13 -9.08 -4.40
N LEU A 52 4.52 -8.94 -3.14
CA LEU A 52 5.57 -8.03 -2.75
C LEU A 52 6.90 -8.78 -2.81
N ASP A 53 7.93 -8.15 -3.37
CA ASP A 53 9.28 -8.72 -3.36
C ASP A 53 9.70 -9.02 -1.91
N THR A 54 10.60 -9.99 -1.76
CA THR A 54 10.89 -10.71 -0.50
C THR A 54 11.44 -9.88 0.66
N ASP A 55 11.59 -8.56 0.48
CA ASP A 55 12.04 -7.61 1.49
C ASP A 55 11.16 -6.34 1.57
N SER A 56 9.86 -6.52 1.36
CA SER A 56 8.93 -5.39 1.28
C SER A 56 8.52 -4.79 2.63
N GLY A 57 9.15 -5.17 3.75
CA GLY A 57 8.99 -4.51 5.06
C GLY A 57 7.57 -4.51 5.66
N ILE A 58 7.41 -3.83 6.80
CA ILE A 58 6.13 -3.67 7.50
C ILE A 58 5.32 -2.53 6.88
N PHE A 59 4.12 -2.86 6.43
CA PHE A 59 3.12 -1.89 5.99
C PHE A 59 2.21 -1.49 7.15
N SER A 60 1.95 -0.19 7.33
CA SER A 60 1.18 0.30 8.48
C SER A 60 -0.13 1.00 8.10
N ARG A 61 -0.23 1.57 6.91
CA ARG A 61 -1.40 2.34 6.44
C ARG A 61 -1.62 2.12 4.95
N MET A 62 -2.88 2.31 4.54
CA MET A 62 -3.27 2.36 3.15
C MET A 62 -4.35 3.41 2.95
N THR A 63 -4.31 4.13 1.82
CA THR A 63 -5.39 5.01 1.39
C THR A 63 -5.77 4.70 -0.06
N PRO A 64 -7.08 4.61 -0.36
CA PRO A 64 -7.52 4.53 -1.75
C PRO A 64 -7.21 5.84 -2.48
N LEU A 65 -6.96 5.72 -3.79
CA LEU A 65 -6.75 6.79 -4.75
C LEU A 65 -7.83 6.70 -5.85
N PRO A 66 -7.96 7.71 -6.73
CA PRO A 66 -8.76 7.59 -7.96
C PRO A 66 -8.38 6.38 -8.82
N ASP A 67 -9.26 6.05 -9.78
CA ASP A 67 -9.06 5.01 -10.79
C ASP A 67 -8.73 3.63 -10.23
N GLY A 68 -9.23 3.33 -9.03
CA GLY A 68 -8.98 2.06 -8.36
C GLY A 68 -7.55 1.88 -7.86
N CYS A 69 -6.72 2.93 -7.91
CA CYS A 69 -5.35 2.89 -7.43
C CYS A 69 -5.29 2.94 -5.89
N TRP A 70 -4.13 2.57 -5.32
CA TRP A 70 -3.90 2.55 -3.88
C TRP A 70 -2.53 3.09 -3.50
N ALA A 71 -2.46 3.79 -2.36
CA ALA A 71 -1.19 4.14 -1.72
C ALA A 71 -0.99 3.33 -0.45
N LEU A 72 0.16 2.66 -0.33
CA LEU A 72 0.55 1.82 0.80
C LEU A 72 1.78 2.41 1.50
N LEU A 73 1.67 2.64 2.80
CA LEU A 73 2.75 3.13 3.63
C LEU A 73 3.58 1.97 4.21
N ASN A 74 4.85 1.92 3.82
CA ASN A 74 5.86 1.04 4.38
C ASN A 74 6.73 1.80 5.39
N VAL A 75 6.66 1.41 6.67
CA VAL A 75 7.37 2.11 7.75
C VAL A 75 8.79 1.61 7.95
N ASP A 76 9.10 0.37 7.57
CA ASP A 76 10.44 -0.20 7.71
C ASP A 76 11.39 0.41 6.69
N ASN A 77 10.96 0.45 5.43
CA ASN A 77 11.76 1.00 4.34
C ASN A 77 11.58 2.52 4.22
N ASN A 78 10.66 3.10 4.99
CA ASN A 78 10.32 4.52 4.96
C ASN A 78 9.88 4.97 3.56
N LEU A 79 8.96 4.20 2.93
CA LEU A 79 8.49 4.39 1.55
C LEU A 79 6.97 4.46 1.47
N VAL A 80 6.44 5.06 0.40
CA VAL A 80 5.04 4.90 -0.01
C VAL A 80 5.00 4.27 -1.40
N PHE A 81 4.28 3.16 -1.53
CA PHE A 81 4.04 2.48 -2.81
C PHE A 81 2.71 2.94 -3.39
N ILE A 82 2.68 3.21 -4.69
CA ILE A 82 1.45 3.44 -5.44
C ILE A 82 1.19 2.22 -6.31
N LEU A 83 -0.01 1.66 -6.18
CA LEU A 83 -0.44 0.47 -6.90
C LEU A 83 -1.61 0.82 -7.81
N ASP A 84 -1.69 0.19 -8.98
CA ASP A 84 -2.90 0.19 -9.81
C ASP A 84 -3.96 -0.77 -9.26
N GLU A 85 -5.14 -0.81 -9.90
CA GLU A 85 -6.26 -1.69 -9.52
C GLU A 85 -5.94 -3.20 -9.64
N GLN A 86 -4.88 -3.58 -10.35
CA GLN A 86 -4.40 -4.97 -10.42
C GLN A 86 -3.39 -5.29 -9.30
N GLY A 87 -2.98 -4.29 -8.52
CA GLY A 87 -1.98 -4.43 -7.48
C GLY A 87 -0.55 -4.36 -7.99
N VAL A 88 -0.32 -3.88 -9.21
CA VAL A 88 1.01 -3.67 -9.76
C VAL A 88 1.55 -2.35 -9.21
N VAL A 89 2.81 -2.34 -8.77
CA VAL A 89 3.47 -1.10 -8.33
C VAL A 89 3.71 -0.21 -9.55
N ILE A 90 3.01 0.94 -9.59
CA ILE A 90 3.14 1.93 -10.66
C ILE A 90 4.03 3.10 -10.28
N ASP A 91 4.22 3.36 -8.98
CA ASP A 91 5.14 4.38 -8.48
C ASP A 91 5.64 4.09 -7.05
N LYS A 92 6.74 4.74 -6.66
CA LYS A 92 7.36 4.67 -5.33
C LYS A 92 7.85 6.05 -4.89
N ILE A 93 7.38 6.50 -3.74
CA ILE A 93 7.83 7.74 -3.09
C ILE A 93 8.82 7.36 -1.99
N ASP A 94 10.07 7.82 -2.07
CA ASP A 94 11.18 7.31 -1.24
C ASP A 94 12.04 8.38 -0.54
N ARG A 95 11.78 9.68 -0.78
CA ARG A 95 12.61 10.79 -0.26
C ARG A 95 11.95 11.53 0.88
N PHE A 96 11.89 10.90 2.04
CA PHE A 96 11.32 11.51 3.25
C PHE A 96 12.40 11.95 4.25
N PRO A 97 12.26 13.12 4.89
CA PRO A 97 13.23 13.64 5.86
C PRO A 97 13.09 13.06 7.26
N GLY A 98 12.53 11.85 7.37
CA GLY A 98 12.37 11.13 8.61
C GLY A 98 11.29 10.05 8.55
N PRO A 99 11.06 9.35 9.67
CA PRO A 99 10.06 8.30 9.79
C PRO A 99 8.66 8.75 9.40
N LEU A 100 7.97 7.89 8.64
CA LEU A 100 6.58 8.06 8.23
C LEU A 100 5.60 7.49 9.27
N TYR A 101 4.49 8.18 9.49
CA TYR A 101 3.44 7.73 10.42
C TYR A 101 2.07 7.55 9.79
N ASN A 102 1.76 8.35 8.77
CA ASN A 102 0.44 8.35 8.18
C ASN A 102 0.44 8.82 6.73
N ILE A 103 -0.52 8.32 5.98
CA ILE A 103 -0.87 8.78 4.65
C ILE A 103 -2.38 8.97 4.56
N ALA A 104 -2.82 9.95 3.78
CA ALA A 104 -4.22 10.18 3.45
C ALA A 104 -4.33 10.87 2.10
N LEU A 105 -5.37 10.55 1.33
CA LEU A 105 -5.74 11.33 0.15
C LEU A 105 -6.43 12.64 0.59
N ILE A 106 -6.06 13.76 -0.01
CA ILE A 106 -6.79 15.02 0.07
C ILE A 106 -7.13 15.50 -1.34
N GLY A 107 -8.35 16.00 -1.52
CA GLY A 107 -8.85 16.32 -2.85
C GLY A 107 -8.90 15.08 -3.73
N GLU A 108 -8.58 15.25 -5.01
CA GLU A 108 -8.67 14.17 -6.00
C GLU A 108 -7.32 13.46 -6.19
N HIS A 109 -6.20 14.20 -6.23
CA HIS A 109 -4.92 13.66 -6.71
C HIS A 109 -3.77 13.76 -5.70
N THR A 110 -3.99 14.41 -4.56
CA THR A 110 -2.90 14.75 -3.64
C THR A 110 -2.87 13.81 -2.44
N ILE A 111 -1.78 13.07 -2.27
CA ILE A 111 -1.49 12.33 -1.05
C ILE A 111 -0.80 13.26 -0.05
N VAL A 112 -1.36 13.35 1.16
CA VAL A 112 -0.68 13.92 2.31
C VAL A 112 0.05 12.85 3.08
N ILE A 113 1.33 13.08 3.31
CA ILE A 113 2.23 12.19 4.02
C ILE A 113 2.70 12.87 5.30
N ARG A 114 2.38 12.26 6.45
CA ARG A 114 2.80 12.77 7.77
C ARG A 114 4.09 12.10 8.20
N THR A 115 5.13 12.91 8.34
CA THR A 115 6.41 12.52 8.96
C THR A 115 6.47 12.97 10.43
N VAL A 116 7.53 12.62 11.16
CA VAL A 116 7.81 13.17 12.51
C VAL A 116 7.78 14.71 12.51
N LYS A 117 8.37 15.33 11.49
CA LYS A 117 8.73 16.76 11.51
C LYS A 117 7.77 17.65 10.72
N LYS A 118 7.14 17.10 9.68
CA LYS A 118 6.30 17.88 8.75
C LYS A 118 5.25 17.04 8.05
N LEU A 119 4.27 17.75 7.49
CA LEU A 119 3.38 17.25 6.45
C LEU A 119 4.02 17.49 5.08
N LEU A 120 3.89 16.50 4.20
CA LEU A 120 4.32 16.55 2.81
C LEU A 120 3.10 16.31 1.94
N PHE A 121 3.08 16.95 0.78
CA PHE A 121 2.02 16.85 -0.21
C PHE A 121 2.65 16.29 -1.47
N TYR A 122 2.02 15.26 -2.04
CA TYR A 122 2.50 14.59 -3.22
C TYR A 122 1.34 14.41 -4.19
N ASP A 123 1.40 15.10 -5.32
CA ASP A 123 0.43 14.95 -6.39
C ASP A 123 0.76 13.68 -7.18
N VAL A 124 -0.22 12.78 -7.28
CA VAL A 124 -0.10 11.53 -8.04
C VAL A 124 -0.64 11.78 -9.44
N GLU A 125 0.22 11.60 -10.43
CA GLU A 125 -0.19 11.62 -11.85
C GLU A 125 -0.76 10.24 -12.21
N PHE A 126 -2.09 10.16 -12.35
CA PHE A 126 -2.73 8.96 -12.90
C PHE A 126 -2.63 8.96 -14.43
N GLY A 127 -2.47 7.78 -15.01
CA GLY A 127 -1.96 7.56 -16.36
C GLY A 127 -2.86 7.96 -17.54
N GLU A 128 -3.70 8.98 -17.45
CA GLU A 128 -4.37 9.53 -18.64
C GLU A 128 -3.38 10.25 -19.59
N GLU A 129 -2.19 10.66 -19.11
CA GLU A 129 -1.14 11.26 -19.95
C GLU A 129 -0.23 10.25 -20.66
N ARG A 130 -0.19 8.97 -20.24
CA ARG A 130 0.67 7.95 -20.89
C ARG A 130 0.16 7.44 -22.23
N GLN A 131 -1.07 7.77 -22.64
CA GLN A 131 -1.63 7.40 -23.95
C GLN A 131 -1.57 8.53 -25.00
N ARG A 132 -0.92 9.67 -24.70
CA ARG A 132 -0.79 10.81 -25.61
C ARG A 132 0.64 11.13 -26.06
N GLN A 133 1.59 10.21 -25.88
CA GLN A 133 2.96 10.33 -26.43
C GLN A 133 3.27 9.19 -27.40
#